data_AF-A0A937UDT2-F1
#
_entry.id   AF-A0A937UDT2-F1
#
_cell.length_a   1.000
_cell.length_b   1.000
_cell.length_c   1.000
_cell.angle_alpha   90.00
_cell.angle_beta   90.00
_cell.angle_gamma   90.00
#
_symmetry.space_group_name_H-M   'P 1'
#
loop_
_entity.id
_entity.type
_entity.pdbx_description
1 polymer ?
#
loop_
_entity_poly.entity_id
_entity_poly.type
_entity_poly.pdbx_seq_one_letter_code
_entity_poly.pdbx_strand_id
1 'polypeptide(L)'
;MSCQESENAGGYQLLFGPDPYHMIYLFSDTPFPPSESVIAFPFEQTWWTVKAYDQYGSTIYADPLQIYAENVRAQIIENLITGQRYASIQQAINDAHPGDEIVVGPGACQYLENINFKGKNLTLRSVDPNDPAVVAATVIDGGHRGSVVSFSGGEEGNCVLDGFTLTGGIVGISSRDAYPTIRNCTIGSAGTIAIQFWHGYEPTIIDCTILGLVKEQDDPRLVADWRLDEKEGIVAHDSAKGNDGTVQGGAAWQPEGGMIDGALQLDGIDDYVSTEFVLNPADGAFSVFAWLKGGAPGQVIISQQAGVNWLMADPSEGKLMTELKSAGRTGTPLLSQAIITDGEWHRIGFVSDGANRALYVDGVVAAQDTQTGLKGSGGGLYIGVGENYAAGTFFSGMIDDVRIYNRAVKP
;
A
#
# COMPACT_ATOMS: atom_id res chain seq x y z
N MET A 1 -16.86 3.90 -30.19
CA MET A 1 -17.79 2.94 -30.80
C MET A 1 -17.13 2.44 -32.08
N SER A 2 -17.10 1.13 -32.35
CA SER A 2 -16.57 0.57 -33.61
C SER A 2 -17.68 -0.17 -34.36
N CYS A 3 -17.78 0.06 -35.67
CA CYS A 3 -18.64 -0.69 -36.57
C CYS A 3 -17.77 -1.63 -37.41
N GLN A 4 -18.22 -2.87 -37.64
CA GLN A 4 -17.54 -3.80 -38.54
C GLN A 4 -17.81 -3.42 -40.01
N GLU A 5 -16.90 -3.80 -40.91
CA GLU A 5 -17.07 -3.57 -42.34
C GLU A 5 -18.25 -4.37 -42.91
N SER A 6 -19.06 -3.72 -43.75
CA SER A 6 -20.07 -4.35 -44.59
C SER A 6 -19.44 -4.77 -45.92
N GLU A 7 -19.67 -6.02 -46.32
CA GLU A 7 -19.27 -6.49 -47.65
C GLU A 7 -19.94 -5.61 -48.73
N ASN A 8 -19.13 -5.03 -49.62
CA ASN A 8 -19.51 -4.14 -50.73
C ASN A 8 -19.80 -2.66 -50.40
N ALA A 9 -19.54 -2.18 -49.19
CA ALA A 9 -19.62 -0.75 -48.92
C ALA A 9 -18.49 0.02 -49.66
N GLY A 10 -18.86 1.06 -50.40
CA GLY A 10 -17.96 2.05 -51.00
C GLY A 10 -17.67 3.25 -50.09
N GLY A 11 -18.45 3.41 -49.01
CA GLY A 11 -18.20 4.37 -47.94
C GLY A 11 -19.28 4.35 -46.86
N TYR A 12 -19.03 5.11 -45.79
CA TYR A 12 -19.84 5.17 -44.59
C TYR A 12 -20.03 6.63 -44.16
N GLN A 13 -21.25 6.99 -43.82
CA GLN A 13 -21.61 8.29 -43.28
C GLN A 13 -22.10 8.15 -41.84
N LEU A 14 -21.52 8.93 -40.92
CA LEU A 14 -22.04 9.08 -39.56
C LEU A 14 -23.02 10.27 -39.54
N LEU A 15 -24.25 10.01 -39.12
CA LEU A 15 -25.34 11.00 -39.15
C LEU A 15 -25.90 11.23 -37.75
N PHE A 16 -26.26 12.49 -37.46
CA PHE A 16 -27.00 12.91 -36.27
C PHE A 16 -28.35 13.52 -36.61
N GLY A 17 -29.30 13.44 -35.68
CA GLY A 17 -30.64 14.00 -35.82
C GLY A 17 -31.27 14.36 -34.48
N PRO A 18 -32.29 15.25 -34.44
CA PRO A 18 -33.02 15.54 -33.21
C PRO A 18 -33.98 14.39 -32.80
N ASP A 19 -34.31 13.49 -33.73
CA ASP A 19 -35.21 12.35 -33.55
C ASP A 19 -34.84 11.21 -34.54
N PRO A 20 -35.35 9.98 -34.39
CA PRO A 20 -34.90 8.83 -35.19
C PRO A 20 -35.30 8.91 -36.67
N TYR A 21 -36.23 9.79 -37.04
CA TYR A 21 -36.70 9.89 -38.43
C TYR A 21 -36.02 11.03 -39.20
N HIS A 22 -35.32 11.93 -38.51
CA HIS A 22 -34.69 13.11 -39.10
C HIS A 22 -33.16 13.14 -38.88
N MET A 23 -32.45 12.21 -39.51
CA MET A 23 -30.98 12.08 -39.46
C MET A 23 -30.28 13.05 -40.44
N ILE A 24 -30.39 14.36 -40.18
CA ILE A 24 -30.07 15.44 -41.14
C ILE A 24 -28.66 16.01 -41.05
N TYR A 25 -27.92 15.75 -39.97
CA TYR A 25 -26.60 16.31 -39.76
C TYR A 25 -25.52 15.28 -40.12
N LEU A 26 -24.77 15.53 -41.20
CA LEU A 26 -23.62 14.72 -41.59
C LEU A 26 -22.42 15.10 -40.73
N PHE A 27 -21.94 14.17 -39.90
CA PHE A 27 -20.74 14.36 -39.11
C PHE A 27 -19.48 13.98 -39.85
N SER A 28 -19.49 12.80 -40.49
CA SER A 28 -18.36 12.31 -41.26
C SER A 28 -18.76 11.41 -42.41
N ASP A 29 -17.86 11.32 -43.38
CA ASP A 29 -18.01 10.52 -44.59
C ASP A 29 -16.66 9.88 -44.92
N THR A 30 -16.54 8.57 -44.68
CA THR A 30 -15.27 7.84 -44.70
C THR A 30 -15.36 6.56 -45.54
N PRO A 31 -14.28 6.18 -46.25
CA PRO A 31 -14.26 4.92 -47.01
C PRO A 31 -14.24 3.66 -46.11
N PHE A 32 -13.94 3.82 -44.83
CA PHE A 32 -13.93 2.77 -43.80
C PHE A 32 -14.98 3.07 -42.72
N PRO A 33 -15.39 2.09 -41.90
CA PRO A 33 -16.30 2.33 -40.79
C PRO A 33 -15.84 3.50 -39.89
N PRO A 34 -16.74 4.40 -39.46
CA PRO A 34 -16.36 5.57 -38.67
C PRO A 34 -15.72 5.17 -37.34
N SER A 35 -14.60 5.81 -36.99
CA SER A 35 -13.86 5.58 -35.73
C SER A 35 -13.56 6.86 -34.94
N GLU A 36 -14.19 7.97 -35.33
CA GLU A 36 -13.92 9.30 -34.78
C GLU A 36 -14.54 9.48 -33.39
N SER A 37 -13.91 10.36 -32.60
CA SER A 37 -14.44 10.79 -31.31
C SER A 37 -15.30 12.04 -31.48
N VAL A 38 -16.52 12.00 -30.94
CA VAL A 38 -17.50 13.10 -31.02
C VAL A 38 -17.49 13.83 -29.68
N ILE A 39 -17.11 15.11 -29.69
CA ILE A 39 -16.94 15.92 -28.46
C ILE A 39 -18.06 16.93 -28.23
N ALA A 40 -18.96 17.10 -29.20
CA ALA A 40 -20.11 17.99 -29.13
C ALA A 40 -21.24 17.44 -29.99
N PHE A 41 -22.47 17.63 -29.54
CA PHE A 41 -23.66 17.19 -30.25
C PHE A 41 -24.46 18.37 -30.78
N PRO A 42 -24.96 18.30 -32.03
CA PRO A 42 -25.64 19.42 -32.69
C PRO A 42 -27.07 19.67 -32.15
N PHE A 43 -27.64 18.76 -31.36
CA PHE A 43 -29.01 18.85 -30.85
C PHE A 43 -29.06 18.54 -29.33
N GLU A 44 -30.00 19.15 -28.61
CA GLU A 44 -30.21 18.87 -27.17
C GLU A 44 -30.60 17.40 -26.93
N GLN A 45 -31.51 16.89 -27.75
CA GLN A 45 -31.81 15.47 -27.85
C GLN A 45 -31.18 14.98 -29.15
N THR A 46 -30.11 14.18 -29.06
CA THR A 46 -29.39 13.70 -30.26
C THR A 46 -29.64 12.21 -30.47
N TRP A 47 -30.00 11.85 -31.69
CA TRP A 47 -29.99 10.50 -32.22
C TRP A 47 -28.84 10.35 -33.19
N TRP A 48 -28.34 9.13 -33.38
CA TRP A 48 -27.28 8.84 -34.34
C TRP A 48 -27.57 7.57 -35.14
N THR A 49 -27.04 7.50 -36.37
CA THR A 49 -27.05 6.30 -37.21
C THR A 49 -25.81 6.28 -38.10
N VAL A 50 -25.48 5.10 -38.61
CA VAL A 50 -24.49 4.91 -39.67
C VAL A 50 -25.21 4.52 -40.95
N LYS A 51 -24.90 5.24 -42.02
CA LYS A 51 -25.34 4.93 -43.37
C LYS A 51 -24.16 4.37 -44.15
N ALA A 52 -24.26 3.15 -44.64
CA ALA A 52 -23.31 2.62 -45.62
C ALA A 52 -23.85 2.82 -47.04
N TYR A 53 -22.97 3.14 -47.98
CA TYR A 53 -23.34 3.29 -49.39
C TYR A 53 -22.34 2.57 -50.29
N ASP A 54 -22.81 2.04 -51.42
CA ASP A 54 -21.96 1.41 -52.44
C ASP A 54 -21.56 2.40 -53.55
N GLN A 55 -20.66 1.96 -54.45
CA GLN A 55 -20.23 2.75 -55.61
C GLN A 55 -21.33 3.05 -56.63
N TYR A 56 -22.49 2.42 -56.52
CA TYR A 56 -23.65 2.58 -57.40
C TYR A 56 -24.76 3.43 -56.78
N GLY A 57 -24.55 3.94 -55.56
CA GLY A 57 -25.50 4.80 -54.85
C GLY A 57 -26.58 4.06 -54.05
N SER A 58 -26.49 2.74 -53.92
CA SER A 58 -27.35 1.98 -53.01
C SER A 58 -26.96 2.30 -51.57
N THR A 59 -27.94 2.40 -50.66
CA THR A 59 -27.67 2.79 -49.26
C THR A 59 -28.42 1.89 -48.29
N ILE A 60 -27.77 1.57 -47.18
CA ILE A 60 -28.39 0.94 -46.00
C ILE A 60 -28.15 1.81 -44.77
N TYR A 61 -29.10 1.80 -43.85
CA TYR A 61 -29.04 2.53 -42.59
C TYR A 61 -29.10 1.52 -41.45
N ALA A 62 -28.28 1.73 -40.42
CA ALA A 62 -28.53 1.11 -39.12
C ALA A 62 -29.75 1.76 -38.45
N ASP A 63 -30.41 1.03 -37.56
CA ASP A 63 -31.49 1.59 -36.76
C ASP A 63 -30.96 2.77 -35.93
N PRO A 64 -31.57 3.97 -36.01
CA PRO A 64 -31.11 5.12 -35.25
C PRO A 64 -31.23 4.88 -33.75
N LEU A 65 -30.19 5.27 -33.00
CA LEU A 65 -30.12 5.12 -31.56
C LEU A 65 -30.07 6.48 -30.87
N GLN A 66 -30.80 6.61 -29.76
CA GLN A 66 -30.78 7.82 -28.96
C GLN A 66 -29.50 7.91 -28.13
N ILE A 67 -28.88 9.09 -28.15
CA ILE A 67 -27.81 9.47 -27.23
C ILE A 67 -28.48 10.07 -25.99
N TYR A 68 -28.37 9.36 -24.89
CA TYR A 68 -28.84 9.83 -23.58
C TYR A 68 -27.72 10.57 -22.86
N ALA A 69 -28.02 11.64 -22.13
CA ALA A 69 -27.02 12.43 -21.40
C ALA A 69 -26.26 11.58 -20.36
N GLU A 70 -26.92 10.59 -19.78
CA GLU A 70 -26.35 9.57 -18.90
C GLU A 70 -25.41 8.59 -19.62
N ASN A 71 -25.48 8.48 -20.95
CA ASN A 71 -24.57 7.71 -21.81
C ASN A 71 -23.44 8.60 -22.38
N VAL A 72 -23.60 9.93 -22.30
CA VAL A 72 -22.55 10.94 -22.49
C VAL A 72 -21.99 11.31 -21.11
N ARG A 73 -21.66 10.32 -20.29
CA ARG A 73 -20.84 10.61 -19.12
C ARG A 73 -19.44 10.89 -19.64
N ALA A 74 -19.07 12.17 -19.65
CA ALA A 74 -17.66 12.53 -19.67
C ALA A 74 -16.96 11.62 -18.65
N GLN A 75 -15.88 10.95 -19.05
CA GLN A 75 -14.98 10.32 -18.09
C GLN A 75 -14.55 11.45 -17.13
N ILE A 76 -15.14 11.48 -15.93
CA ILE A 76 -14.78 12.47 -14.93
C ILE A 76 -13.53 11.89 -14.27
N ILE A 77 -12.38 12.47 -14.59
CA ILE A 77 -11.15 12.26 -13.82
C ILE A 77 -10.73 13.66 -13.42
N GLU A 78 -10.92 14.01 -12.15
CA GLU A 78 -10.74 15.37 -11.66
C GLU A 78 -9.90 15.36 -10.40
N ASN A 79 -8.89 16.22 -10.34
CA ASN A 79 -8.21 16.52 -9.10
C ASN A 79 -8.99 17.63 -8.38
N LEU A 80 -9.57 17.32 -7.21
CA LEU A 80 -10.46 18.25 -6.51
C LEU A 80 -9.74 19.47 -5.94
N ILE A 81 -8.42 19.39 -5.73
CA ILE A 81 -7.65 20.51 -5.22
C ILE A 81 -7.37 21.53 -6.34
N THR A 82 -7.01 21.05 -7.53
CA THR A 82 -6.68 21.93 -8.66
C THR A 82 -7.88 22.25 -9.55
N GLY A 83 -8.95 21.46 -9.46
CA GLY A 83 -10.09 21.47 -10.40
C GLY A 83 -9.72 21.00 -11.81
N GLN A 84 -8.51 20.48 -12.02
CA GLN A 84 -8.04 20.05 -13.32
C GLN A 84 -8.67 18.71 -13.69
N ARG A 85 -9.13 18.60 -14.95
CA ARG A 85 -9.65 17.36 -15.53
C ARG A 85 -8.63 16.69 -16.44
N TYR A 86 -8.69 15.36 -16.47
CA TYR A 86 -7.73 14.51 -17.16
C TYR A 86 -8.41 13.54 -18.10
N ALA A 87 -7.67 13.13 -19.14
CA ALA A 87 -8.13 12.12 -20.08
C ALA A 87 -7.83 10.68 -19.60
N SER A 88 -6.94 10.52 -18.60
CA SER A 88 -6.57 9.23 -18.03
C SER A 88 -6.23 9.34 -16.55
N ILE A 89 -6.39 8.23 -15.82
CA ILE A 89 -6.16 8.19 -14.37
C ILE A 89 -4.66 8.36 -14.11
N GLN A 90 -3.82 7.72 -14.92
CA GLN A 90 -2.37 7.82 -14.74
C GLN A 90 -1.84 9.24 -14.96
N GLN A 91 -2.45 10.03 -15.87
CA GLN A 91 -2.07 11.43 -16.07
C GLN A 91 -2.41 12.27 -14.83
N ALA A 92 -3.60 12.07 -14.24
CA ALA A 92 -4.00 12.75 -13.02
C ALA A 92 -2.99 12.48 -11.87
N ILE A 93 -2.58 11.23 -11.70
CA ILE A 93 -1.57 10.84 -10.70
C ILE A 93 -0.20 11.46 -10.99
N ASN A 94 0.21 11.52 -12.26
CA ASN A 94 1.50 12.11 -12.64
C ASN A 94 1.57 13.60 -12.27
N ASP A 95 0.48 14.34 -12.43
CA ASP A 95 0.39 15.78 -12.14
C ASP A 95 0.07 16.08 -10.66
N ALA A 96 -0.49 15.12 -9.92
CA ALA A 96 -0.88 15.29 -8.53
C ALA A 96 0.30 15.46 -7.55
N HIS A 97 0.08 16.20 -6.47
CA HIS A 97 0.98 16.36 -5.35
C HIS A 97 0.54 15.49 -4.15
N PRO A 98 1.43 15.20 -3.18
CA PRO A 98 1.03 14.52 -1.96
C PRO A 98 -0.09 15.27 -1.23
N GLY A 99 -1.14 14.54 -0.84
CA GLY A 99 -2.36 15.07 -0.22
C GLY A 99 -3.49 15.38 -1.20
N ASP A 100 -3.23 15.33 -2.52
CA ASP A 100 -4.27 15.54 -3.54
C ASP A 100 -5.33 14.44 -3.52
N GLU A 101 -6.53 14.81 -3.95
CA GLU A 101 -7.68 13.91 -4.08
C GLU A 101 -8.13 13.86 -5.55
N ILE A 102 -8.00 12.68 -6.17
CA ILE A 102 -8.41 12.41 -7.53
C ILE A 102 -9.72 11.61 -7.49
N VAL A 103 -10.76 12.19 -8.09
CA VAL A 103 -12.08 11.56 -8.21
C VAL A 103 -12.29 11.03 -9.61
N VAL A 104 -12.74 9.78 -9.69
CA VAL A 104 -13.03 9.06 -10.93
C VAL A 104 -14.52 8.72 -11.00
N GLY A 105 -15.20 9.17 -12.06
CA GLY A 105 -16.59 8.82 -12.34
C GLY A 105 -16.74 7.43 -12.95
N PRO A 106 -17.93 6.84 -12.91
CA PRO A 106 -18.19 5.60 -13.63
C PRO A 106 -18.01 5.82 -15.14
N GLY A 107 -17.19 4.97 -15.77
CA GLY A 107 -16.89 5.05 -17.19
C GLY A 107 -17.91 4.30 -18.05
N ALA A 108 -18.37 4.89 -19.16
CA ALA A 108 -19.22 4.20 -20.12
C ALA A 108 -18.49 3.03 -20.83
N CYS A 109 -17.16 3.12 -20.92
CA CYS A 109 -16.25 2.07 -21.34
C CYS A 109 -15.12 2.01 -20.31
N GLN A 110 -14.88 0.85 -19.71
CA GLN A 110 -13.87 0.56 -18.69
C GLN A 110 -12.55 1.32 -18.90
N TYR A 111 -11.91 1.75 -17.81
CA TYR A 111 -10.60 2.41 -17.87
C TYR A 111 -9.50 1.39 -18.17
N LEU A 112 -9.10 1.28 -19.43
CA LEU A 112 -8.04 0.37 -19.87
C LEU A 112 -6.65 0.98 -19.59
N GLU A 113 -6.16 0.81 -18.37
CA GLU A 113 -4.92 1.40 -17.87
C GLU A 113 -4.22 0.50 -16.84
N ASN A 114 -2.89 0.60 -16.75
CA ASN A 114 -2.13 0.10 -15.60
C ASN A 114 -1.70 1.31 -14.75
N ILE A 115 -2.14 1.35 -13.51
CA ILE A 115 -1.98 2.50 -12.62
C ILE A 115 -0.78 2.31 -11.70
N ASN A 116 0.04 3.34 -11.57
CA ASN A 116 1.16 3.41 -10.63
C ASN A 116 1.11 4.73 -9.84
N PHE A 117 1.09 4.62 -8.51
CA PHE A 117 1.09 5.74 -7.56
C PHE A 117 2.46 6.43 -7.42
N LYS A 118 3.55 5.77 -7.82
CA LYS A 118 4.91 6.35 -7.93
C LYS A 118 5.44 6.95 -6.62
N GLY A 119 5.07 6.38 -5.47
CA GLY A 119 5.49 6.86 -4.16
C GLY A 119 4.75 8.09 -3.67
N LYS A 120 3.61 8.45 -4.29
CA LYS A 120 2.82 9.62 -3.90
C LYS A 120 1.71 9.22 -2.93
N ASN A 121 1.70 9.87 -1.77
CA ASN A 121 0.61 9.79 -0.80
C ASN A 121 -0.56 10.66 -1.26
N LEU A 122 -1.50 10.10 -2.01
CA LEU A 122 -2.70 10.77 -2.52
C LEU A 122 -3.93 9.88 -2.32
N THR A 123 -5.12 10.46 -2.43
CA THR A 123 -6.38 9.70 -2.46
C THR A 123 -6.86 9.57 -3.90
N LEU A 124 -6.96 8.33 -4.40
CA LEU A 124 -7.66 8.01 -5.64
C LEU A 124 -8.97 7.30 -5.27
N ARG A 125 -10.10 7.90 -5.64
CA ARG A 125 -11.41 7.32 -5.33
C ARG A 125 -12.44 7.43 -6.45
N SER A 126 -13.44 6.58 -6.42
CA SER A 126 -14.63 6.80 -7.24
C SER A 126 -15.48 7.98 -6.72
N VAL A 127 -16.42 8.46 -7.55
CA VAL A 127 -17.33 9.57 -7.18
C VAL A 127 -18.11 9.30 -5.90
N ASP A 128 -18.52 8.05 -5.68
CA ASP A 128 -19.16 7.57 -4.46
C ASP A 128 -18.67 6.15 -4.15
N PRO A 129 -17.64 5.99 -3.31
CA PRO A 129 -17.09 4.68 -3.00
C PRO A 129 -18.01 3.81 -2.12
N ASN A 130 -19.03 4.39 -1.48
CA ASN A 130 -19.96 3.63 -0.63
C ASN A 130 -21.18 3.11 -1.39
N ASP A 131 -21.39 3.56 -2.64
CA ASP A 131 -22.44 3.03 -3.52
C ASP A 131 -21.89 1.86 -4.35
N PRO A 132 -22.33 0.61 -4.11
CA PRO A 132 -21.86 -0.55 -4.86
C PRO A 132 -22.11 -0.44 -6.37
N ALA A 133 -23.14 0.29 -6.81
CA ALA A 133 -23.41 0.47 -8.23
C ALA A 133 -22.36 1.39 -8.89
N VAL A 134 -21.87 2.39 -8.16
CA VAL A 134 -20.78 3.26 -8.60
C VAL A 134 -19.46 2.49 -8.63
N VAL A 135 -19.16 1.72 -7.59
CA VAL A 135 -17.95 0.88 -7.53
C VAL A 135 -17.92 -0.13 -8.68
N ALA A 136 -19.05 -0.81 -8.94
CA ALA A 136 -19.18 -1.77 -10.04
C ALA A 136 -19.06 -1.13 -11.43
N ALA A 137 -19.46 0.14 -11.56
CA ALA A 137 -19.38 0.90 -12.81
C ALA A 137 -18.04 1.64 -13.00
N THR A 138 -17.21 1.76 -11.96
CA THR A 138 -15.90 2.41 -12.01
C THR A 138 -14.80 1.35 -12.12
N VAL A 139 -14.66 0.80 -13.33
CA VAL A 139 -13.79 -0.36 -13.61
C VAL A 139 -12.43 0.09 -14.17
N ILE A 140 -11.34 -0.37 -13.56
CA ILE A 140 -9.97 -0.28 -14.10
C ILE A 140 -9.56 -1.66 -14.63
N ASP A 141 -9.31 -1.74 -15.93
CA ASP A 141 -8.88 -2.95 -16.62
C ASP A 141 -7.38 -2.85 -16.99
N GLY A 142 -6.57 -3.77 -16.46
CA GLY A 142 -5.13 -3.84 -16.73
C GLY A 142 -4.74 -4.45 -18.08
N GLY A 143 -5.69 -4.81 -18.94
CA GLY A 143 -5.46 -5.20 -20.33
C GLY A 143 -4.59 -6.45 -20.53
N HIS A 144 -4.64 -7.41 -19.61
CA HIS A 144 -3.83 -8.63 -19.59
C HIS A 144 -2.32 -8.39 -19.49
N ARG A 145 -1.90 -7.24 -18.97
CA ARG A 145 -0.49 -6.87 -18.77
C ARG A 145 -0.27 -6.37 -17.35
N GLY A 146 0.87 -6.75 -16.76
CA GLY A 146 1.32 -6.21 -15.48
C GLY A 146 0.29 -6.33 -14.34
N SER A 147 0.41 -5.45 -13.34
CA SER A 147 -0.59 -5.25 -12.30
C SER A 147 -1.60 -4.17 -12.72
N VAL A 148 -2.86 -4.29 -12.30
CA VAL A 148 -3.87 -3.24 -12.56
C VAL A 148 -3.49 -1.97 -11.81
N VAL A 149 -3.18 -2.11 -10.53
CA VAL A 149 -2.69 -1.03 -9.67
C VAL A 149 -1.37 -1.44 -9.02
N SER A 150 -0.42 -0.50 -8.97
CA SER A 150 0.88 -0.68 -8.35
C SER A 150 1.23 0.47 -7.40
N PHE A 151 1.77 0.09 -6.24
CA PHE A 151 2.43 0.97 -5.28
C PHE A 151 3.91 0.59 -5.28
N SER A 152 4.78 1.58 -5.47
CA SER A 152 6.18 1.32 -5.88
C SER A 152 7.23 1.83 -4.90
N GLY A 153 6.79 2.31 -3.73
CA GLY A 153 7.62 2.67 -2.59
C GLY A 153 7.44 4.14 -2.18
N GLY A 154 7.25 4.39 -0.88
CA GLY A 154 6.98 5.72 -0.32
C GLY A 154 5.50 6.05 -0.14
N GLU A 155 4.60 5.15 -0.57
CA GLU A 155 3.19 5.21 -0.22
C GLU A 155 2.93 4.63 1.18
N GLU A 156 2.41 5.47 2.07
CA GLU A 156 2.12 5.19 3.48
C GLU A 156 0.59 5.04 3.69
N GLY A 157 0.14 4.87 4.94
CA GLY A 157 -1.28 4.61 5.26
C GLY A 157 -2.26 5.72 4.83
N ASN A 158 -1.76 6.93 4.55
CA ASN A 158 -2.54 8.04 4.00
C ASN A 158 -2.63 8.05 2.46
N CYS A 159 -1.96 7.13 1.77
CA CYS A 159 -2.20 6.83 0.37
C CYS A 159 -3.42 5.91 0.27
N VAL A 160 -4.46 6.34 -0.46
CA VAL A 160 -5.77 5.68 -0.45
C VAL A 160 -6.20 5.29 -1.86
N LEU A 161 -6.63 4.04 -2.03
CA LEU A 161 -7.40 3.56 -3.18
C LEU A 161 -8.80 3.17 -2.70
N ASP A 162 -9.84 3.81 -3.25
CA ASP A 162 -11.20 3.72 -2.69
C ASP A 162 -12.30 3.55 -3.76
N GLY A 163 -13.08 2.48 -3.68
CA GLY A 163 -14.31 2.36 -4.47
C GLY A 163 -14.13 1.98 -5.94
N PHE A 164 -13.20 1.07 -6.28
CA PHE A 164 -12.96 0.62 -7.66
C PHE A 164 -13.22 -0.86 -7.88
N THR A 165 -13.57 -1.21 -9.12
CA THR A 165 -13.50 -2.60 -9.60
C THR A 165 -12.24 -2.79 -10.44
N LEU A 166 -11.34 -3.67 -10.03
CA LEU A 166 -10.08 -3.96 -10.72
C LEU A 166 -10.18 -5.30 -11.46
N THR A 167 -9.75 -5.33 -12.72
CA THR A 167 -9.80 -6.55 -13.55
C THR A 167 -8.71 -6.59 -14.62
N GLY A 168 -8.61 -7.71 -15.33
CA GLY A 168 -7.83 -7.83 -16.55
C GLY A 168 -6.31 -7.85 -16.38
N GLY A 169 -5.71 -7.36 -15.29
CA GLY A 169 -4.27 -7.46 -15.05
C GLY A 169 -3.79 -8.89 -14.76
N ILE A 170 -2.48 -9.15 -14.87
CA ILE A 170 -1.87 -10.41 -14.39
C ILE A 170 -1.98 -10.52 -12.87
N VAL A 171 -1.88 -9.37 -12.19
CA VAL A 171 -2.12 -9.20 -10.75
C VAL A 171 -3.11 -8.05 -10.59
N GLY A 172 -4.04 -8.14 -9.62
CA GLY A 172 -4.94 -7.02 -9.32
C GLY A 172 -4.16 -5.83 -8.75
N ILE A 173 -3.64 -5.98 -7.54
CA ILE A 173 -2.84 -4.98 -6.84
C ILE A 173 -1.45 -5.53 -6.53
N SER A 174 -0.43 -4.73 -6.79
CA SER A 174 0.95 -5.02 -6.40
C SER A 174 1.52 -3.90 -5.54
N SER A 175 1.69 -4.13 -4.24
CA SER A 175 2.29 -3.14 -3.33
C SER A 175 3.72 -3.53 -2.98
N ARG A 176 4.73 -2.77 -3.38
CA ARG A 176 6.14 -3.00 -3.03
C ARG A 176 6.68 -1.85 -2.21
N ASP A 177 7.29 -2.15 -1.06
CA ASP A 177 7.88 -1.15 -0.16
C ASP A 177 6.88 -0.04 0.26
N ALA A 178 5.59 -0.40 0.38
CA ALA A 178 4.48 0.53 0.58
C ALA A 178 3.34 -0.14 1.37
N TYR A 179 2.66 0.61 2.24
CA TYR A 179 1.57 0.16 3.10
C TYR A 179 0.30 1.03 2.90
N PRO A 180 -0.26 1.08 1.67
CA PRO A 180 -1.42 1.91 1.36
C PRO A 180 -2.70 1.42 2.05
N THR A 181 -3.69 2.31 2.16
CA THR A 181 -5.05 1.94 2.53
C THR A 181 -5.88 1.64 1.28
N ILE A 182 -6.40 0.42 1.19
CA ILE A 182 -7.25 -0.05 0.09
C ILE A 182 -8.63 -0.35 0.67
N ARG A 183 -9.67 0.35 0.19
CA ARG A 183 -11.01 0.16 0.72
C ARG A 183 -12.13 0.20 -0.31
N ASN A 184 -13.26 -0.42 0.02
CA ASN A 184 -14.46 -0.47 -0.83
C ASN A 184 -14.20 -0.97 -2.27
N CYS A 185 -13.17 -1.78 -2.49
CA CYS A 185 -12.77 -2.21 -3.83
C CYS A 185 -13.21 -3.65 -4.11
N THR A 186 -13.56 -3.93 -5.37
CA THR A 186 -13.67 -5.30 -5.89
C THR A 186 -12.39 -5.61 -6.66
N ILE A 187 -11.55 -6.50 -6.13
CA ILE A 187 -10.19 -6.71 -6.61
C ILE A 187 -10.10 -8.06 -7.31
N GLY A 188 -10.11 -8.04 -8.63
CA GLY A 188 -9.87 -9.21 -9.48
C GLY A 188 -8.63 -9.05 -10.36
N SER A 189 -8.31 -10.13 -11.06
CA SER A 189 -7.25 -10.16 -12.06
C SER A 189 -7.57 -11.23 -13.12
N ALA A 190 -6.94 -11.15 -14.29
CA ALA A 190 -6.93 -12.24 -15.25
C ALA A 190 -5.97 -13.38 -14.84
N GLY A 191 -5.08 -13.14 -13.89
CA GLY A 191 -4.26 -14.17 -13.23
C GLY A 191 -4.94 -14.79 -12.01
N THR A 192 -4.15 -15.43 -11.15
CA THR A 192 -4.63 -16.01 -9.89
C THR A 192 -4.45 -15.10 -8.69
N ILE A 193 -3.67 -14.03 -8.80
CA ILE A 193 -3.27 -13.18 -7.67
C ILE A 193 -4.06 -11.87 -7.72
N ALA A 194 -4.97 -11.70 -6.76
CA ALA A 194 -5.72 -10.46 -6.59
C ALA A 194 -4.86 -9.38 -5.93
N ILE A 195 -4.10 -9.73 -4.90
CA ILE A 195 -3.22 -8.79 -4.20
C ILE A 195 -1.88 -9.47 -3.97
N GLN A 196 -0.78 -8.79 -4.28
CA GLN A 196 0.54 -9.17 -3.78
C GLN A 196 1.19 -8.01 -3.03
N PHE A 197 1.85 -8.33 -1.93
CA PHE A 197 2.65 -7.39 -1.16
C PHE A 197 3.91 -8.06 -0.64
N TRP A 198 4.87 -7.25 -0.18
CA TRP A 198 6.12 -7.73 0.39
C TRP A 198 6.01 -7.71 1.90
N HIS A 199 6.67 -8.68 2.54
CA HIS A 199 6.64 -8.84 3.99
C HIS A 199 7.00 -7.53 4.74
N GLY A 200 6.18 -7.17 5.73
CA GLY A 200 6.30 -5.94 6.52
C GLY A 200 5.87 -4.64 5.81
N TYR A 201 5.30 -4.76 4.62
CA TYR A 201 4.65 -3.67 3.87
C TYR A 201 3.20 -4.05 3.56
N GLU A 202 2.49 -4.46 4.60
CA GLU A 202 1.11 -4.91 4.50
C GLU A 202 0.18 -3.72 4.20
N PRO A 203 -0.63 -3.78 3.13
CA PRO A 203 -1.65 -2.77 2.90
C PRO A 203 -2.78 -2.94 3.90
N THR A 204 -3.35 -1.83 4.37
CA THR A 204 -4.59 -1.87 5.16
C THR A 204 -5.76 -2.13 4.21
N ILE A 205 -6.49 -3.23 4.40
CA ILE A 205 -7.62 -3.62 3.53
C ILE A 205 -8.94 -3.52 4.31
N ILE A 206 -9.89 -2.73 3.81
CA ILE A 206 -11.17 -2.47 4.49
C ILE A 206 -12.32 -2.63 3.50
N ASP A 207 -13.37 -3.39 3.83
CA ASP A 207 -14.59 -3.50 3.00
C ASP A 207 -14.33 -3.87 1.52
N CYS A 208 -13.29 -4.66 1.26
CA CYS A 208 -12.93 -5.11 -0.09
C CYS A 208 -13.44 -6.51 -0.40
N THR A 209 -13.88 -6.73 -1.63
CA THR A 209 -14.16 -8.07 -2.18
C THR A 209 -12.96 -8.56 -2.98
N ILE A 210 -12.31 -9.63 -2.53
CA ILE A 210 -11.09 -10.17 -3.16
C ILE A 210 -11.44 -11.38 -4.03
N LEU A 211 -11.18 -11.28 -5.33
CA LEU A 211 -11.46 -12.30 -6.34
C LEU A 211 -10.16 -12.97 -6.81
N GLY A 212 -9.44 -13.61 -5.89
CA GLY A 212 -8.19 -14.30 -6.16
C GLY A 212 -7.36 -14.52 -4.90
N LEU A 213 -6.09 -14.91 -5.09
CA LEU A 213 -5.15 -15.09 -4.00
C LEU A 213 -4.61 -13.75 -3.51
N VAL A 214 -4.49 -13.64 -2.18
CA VAL A 214 -3.63 -12.64 -1.54
C VAL A 214 -2.28 -13.33 -1.30
N LYS A 215 -1.23 -12.77 -1.87
CA LYS A 215 0.12 -13.33 -1.79
C LYS A 215 1.08 -12.36 -1.13
N GLU A 216 1.47 -12.71 0.08
CA GLU A 216 2.66 -12.15 0.72
C GLU A 216 3.92 -12.73 0.03
N GLN A 217 4.89 -11.87 -0.26
CA GLN A 217 6.18 -12.23 -0.84
C GLN A 217 7.26 -11.97 0.19
N ASP A 218 8.12 -12.96 0.42
CA ASP A 218 9.29 -12.82 1.28
C ASP A 218 10.18 -11.69 0.74
N ASP A 219 10.46 -10.66 1.56
CA ASP A 219 11.54 -9.74 1.25
C ASP A 219 12.86 -10.49 1.54
N PRO A 220 13.71 -10.81 0.54
CA PRO A 220 14.98 -11.50 0.80
C PRO A 220 15.92 -10.73 1.75
N ARG A 221 15.61 -9.45 2.02
CA ARG A 221 16.32 -8.52 2.89
C ARG A 221 15.71 -8.41 4.29
N LEU A 222 14.52 -8.98 4.51
CA LEU A 222 14.07 -9.35 5.84
C LEU A 222 14.96 -10.50 6.32
N VAL A 223 15.60 -10.31 7.45
CA VAL A 223 16.55 -11.27 8.00
C VAL A 223 16.05 -11.96 9.26
N ALA A 224 15.05 -11.38 9.93
CA ALA A 224 14.28 -11.99 11.00
C ALA A 224 12.88 -11.35 11.11
N ASP A 225 11.88 -12.16 11.42
CA ASP A 225 10.47 -11.82 11.66
C ASP A 225 9.88 -12.72 12.76
N TRP A 226 9.84 -12.22 13.99
CA TRP A 226 9.13 -12.88 15.09
C TRP A 226 7.77 -12.21 15.28
N ARG A 227 6.73 -12.83 14.72
CA ARG A 227 5.36 -12.33 14.84
C ARG A 227 4.80 -12.44 16.25
N LEU A 228 5.23 -13.47 16.99
CA LEU A 228 4.79 -13.75 18.36
C LEU A 228 3.30 -14.14 18.47
N ASP A 229 2.81 -14.86 17.45
CA ASP A 229 1.43 -15.34 17.31
C ASP A 229 1.18 -16.73 17.90
N GLU A 230 2.20 -17.35 18.51
CA GLU A 230 2.09 -18.68 19.06
C GLU A 230 1.06 -18.73 20.19
N LYS A 231 0.45 -19.90 20.37
CA LYS A 231 -0.60 -20.12 21.38
C LYS A 231 -0.07 -20.74 22.67
N GLU A 232 1.04 -21.45 22.57
CA GLU A 232 1.66 -22.19 23.66
C GLU A 232 3.11 -22.58 23.32
N GLY A 233 3.85 -23.05 24.31
CA GLY A 233 5.21 -23.53 24.16
C GLY A 233 6.26 -22.45 24.43
N ILE A 234 7.51 -22.80 24.17
CA ILE A 234 8.69 -21.96 24.48
C ILE A 234 9.43 -21.51 23.22
N VAL A 235 8.87 -21.75 22.04
CA VAL A 235 9.50 -21.39 20.77
C VAL A 235 8.75 -20.20 20.19
N ALA A 236 9.48 -19.13 19.87
CA ALA A 236 8.98 -18.00 19.09
C ALA A 236 9.51 -18.17 17.66
N HIS A 237 8.65 -18.49 16.70
CA HIS A 237 9.09 -18.83 15.35
C HIS A 237 9.53 -17.60 14.57
N ASP A 238 10.65 -17.73 13.85
CA ASP A 238 11.08 -16.75 12.85
C ASP A 238 10.49 -17.11 11.50
N SER A 239 9.61 -16.26 10.98
CA SER A 239 8.96 -16.48 9.68
C SER A 239 9.86 -16.09 8.48
N ALA A 240 11.04 -15.50 8.72
CA ALA A 240 11.94 -15.08 7.65
C ALA A 240 12.98 -16.14 7.26
N LYS A 241 13.89 -16.51 8.17
CA LYS A 241 15.07 -17.33 7.86
C LYS A 241 15.35 -18.45 8.87
N GLY A 242 14.39 -18.77 9.74
CA GLY A 242 14.48 -19.86 10.70
C GLY A 242 15.40 -19.56 11.90
N ASN A 243 15.52 -18.29 12.29
CA ASN A 243 16.18 -17.85 13.51
C ASN A 243 15.23 -17.91 14.73
N ASP A 244 14.60 -19.06 14.95
CA ASP A 244 13.63 -19.24 16.03
C ASP A 244 14.20 -18.79 17.39
N GLY A 245 13.38 -18.06 18.14
CA GLY A 245 13.66 -17.66 19.51
C GLY A 245 13.20 -18.70 20.52
N THR A 246 13.81 -18.66 21.70
CA THR A 246 13.37 -19.40 22.89
C THR A 246 12.83 -18.43 23.93
N VAL A 247 11.59 -18.63 24.34
CA VAL A 247 10.91 -17.90 25.41
C VAL A 247 11.42 -18.37 26.77
N GLN A 248 11.74 -17.42 27.64
CA GLN A 248 12.29 -17.62 28.99
C GLN A 248 11.33 -17.02 30.05
N GLY A 249 11.55 -17.34 31.33
CA GLY A 249 10.80 -16.77 32.47
C GLY A 249 9.38 -17.34 32.68
N GLY A 250 8.77 -17.88 31.63
CA GLY A 250 7.38 -18.34 31.67
C GLY A 250 6.40 -17.32 31.08
N ALA A 251 6.90 -16.41 30.26
CA ALA A 251 6.12 -15.44 29.50
C ALA A 251 4.87 -16.05 28.86
N ALA A 252 3.79 -15.28 28.84
CA ALA A 252 2.47 -15.74 28.46
C ALA A 252 2.12 -15.31 27.04
N TRP A 253 1.80 -16.28 26.19
CA TRP A 253 1.21 -16.02 24.88
C TRP A 253 -0.18 -15.41 24.98
N GLN A 254 -0.46 -14.39 24.16
CA GLN A 254 -1.73 -13.65 24.08
C GLN A 254 -2.31 -13.74 22.66
N PRO A 255 -2.91 -14.88 22.26
CA PRO A 255 -3.29 -15.15 20.87
C PRO A 255 -4.47 -14.31 20.34
N GLU A 256 -5.12 -13.53 21.20
CA GLU A 256 -6.20 -12.60 20.84
C GLU A 256 -5.91 -11.16 21.36
N GLY A 257 -4.74 -10.95 21.96
CA GLY A 257 -4.38 -9.69 22.64
C GLY A 257 -3.36 -8.84 21.90
N GLY A 258 -2.85 -9.33 20.76
CA GLY A 258 -1.86 -8.66 19.93
C GLY A 258 -2.38 -7.43 19.21
N MET A 259 -1.46 -6.68 18.63
CA MET A 259 -1.79 -5.65 17.66
C MET A 259 -2.07 -6.28 16.29
N ILE A 260 -1.29 -7.30 15.93
CA ILE A 260 -1.46 -8.11 14.73
C ILE A 260 -1.61 -9.56 15.21
N ASP A 261 -2.84 -10.08 15.18
CA ASP A 261 -3.15 -11.42 15.70
C ASP A 261 -2.76 -11.63 17.18
N GLY A 262 -1.58 -12.20 17.47
CA GLY A 262 -1.12 -12.55 18.82
C GLY A 262 -0.03 -11.63 19.38
N ALA A 263 0.42 -11.90 20.60
CA ALA A 263 1.56 -11.20 21.22
C ALA A 263 2.18 -12.04 22.33
N LEU A 264 3.38 -11.65 22.76
CA LEU A 264 4.02 -12.20 23.96
C LEU A 264 3.92 -11.20 25.12
N GLN A 265 3.26 -11.60 26.21
CA GLN A 265 3.21 -10.85 27.47
C GLN A 265 4.40 -11.21 28.36
N LEU A 266 5.16 -10.19 28.72
CA LEU A 266 6.31 -10.25 29.61
C LEU A 266 5.96 -9.59 30.95
N ASP A 267 6.40 -10.19 32.06
CA ASP A 267 6.07 -9.73 33.41
C ASP A 267 7.00 -8.65 34.00
N GLY A 268 8.14 -8.41 33.36
CA GLY A 268 9.16 -7.45 33.79
C GLY A 268 10.08 -7.94 34.91
N ILE A 269 10.11 -9.24 35.19
CA ILE A 269 10.94 -9.86 36.22
C ILE A 269 12.04 -10.71 35.58
N ASP A 270 11.67 -11.74 34.84
CA ASP A 270 12.61 -12.67 34.20
C ASP A 270 12.16 -13.16 32.81
N ASP A 271 11.04 -12.66 32.31
CA ASP A 271 10.49 -12.97 30.99
C ASP A 271 11.25 -12.26 29.84
N TYR A 272 11.67 -13.02 28.84
CA TYR A 272 12.26 -12.51 27.58
C TYR A 272 12.34 -13.60 26.50
N VAL A 273 12.69 -13.21 25.27
CA VAL A 273 13.05 -14.15 24.20
C VAL A 273 14.54 -14.06 23.91
N SER A 274 15.20 -15.22 23.82
CA SER A 274 16.58 -15.35 23.36
C SER A 274 16.68 -16.02 22.00
N THR A 275 17.51 -15.49 21.12
CA THR A 275 17.68 -16.03 19.75
C THR A 275 19.16 -16.26 19.46
N GLU A 276 19.47 -17.16 18.52
CA GLU A 276 20.83 -17.29 17.96
C GLU A 276 21.07 -16.29 16.81
N PHE A 277 20.12 -15.42 16.51
CA PHE A 277 20.23 -14.42 15.45
C PHE A 277 21.36 -13.43 15.74
N VAL A 278 22.30 -13.30 14.80
CA VAL A 278 23.40 -12.36 14.88
C VAL A 278 23.34 -11.38 13.70
N LEU A 279 23.10 -10.12 14.01
CA LEU A 279 23.36 -8.98 13.12
C LEU A 279 24.42 -8.09 13.77
N ASN A 280 25.45 -7.70 13.03
CA ASN A 280 26.47 -6.78 13.53
C ASN A 280 26.14 -5.34 13.07
N PRO A 281 25.73 -4.43 13.99
CA PRO A 281 25.36 -3.05 13.64
C PRO A 281 26.49 -2.24 12.96
N ALA A 282 27.75 -2.70 13.08
CA ALA A 282 28.89 -2.04 12.46
C ALA A 282 29.06 -2.36 10.96
N ASP A 283 28.41 -3.42 10.45
CA ASP A 283 28.62 -3.89 9.07
C ASP A 283 27.86 -3.08 8.01
N GLY A 284 26.92 -2.22 8.41
CA GLY A 284 26.25 -1.32 7.50
C GLY A 284 24.86 -0.88 7.94
N ALA A 285 24.04 -0.54 6.96
CA ALA A 285 22.66 -0.11 7.17
C ALA A 285 21.79 -1.26 7.64
N PHE A 286 20.90 -0.99 8.59
CA PHE A 286 19.88 -1.93 9.04
C PHE A 286 18.70 -1.18 9.64
N SER A 287 17.60 -1.90 9.83
CA SER A 287 16.44 -1.39 10.57
C SER A 287 15.81 -2.49 11.40
N VAL A 288 15.20 -2.08 12.51
CA VAL A 288 14.46 -2.94 13.43
C VAL A 288 13.15 -2.25 13.80
N PHE A 289 12.06 -3.02 13.82
CA PHE A 289 10.72 -2.55 14.19
C PHE A 289 10.08 -3.55 15.14
N ALA A 290 9.21 -3.06 16.02
CA ALA A 290 8.40 -3.86 16.92
C ALA A 290 7.13 -3.10 17.30
N TRP A 291 6.05 -3.83 17.53
CA TRP A 291 4.90 -3.32 18.28
C TRP A 291 5.10 -3.57 19.77
N LEU A 292 4.70 -2.62 20.60
CA LEU A 292 4.71 -2.79 22.05
C LEU A 292 3.52 -2.11 22.71
N LYS A 293 3.12 -2.63 23.87
CA LYS A 293 2.16 -2.00 24.77
C LYS A 293 2.59 -2.17 26.22
N GLY A 294 2.65 -1.06 26.95
CA GLY A 294 3.09 -1.03 28.35
C GLY A 294 4.56 -0.66 28.49
N GLY A 295 5.28 -1.34 29.38
CA GLY A 295 6.64 -1.00 29.75
C GLY A 295 6.73 0.06 30.85
N ALA A 296 7.94 0.29 31.34
CA ALA A 296 8.27 1.31 32.33
C ALA A 296 9.60 2.01 31.99
N PRO A 297 9.84 3.23 32.50
CA PRO A 297 11.11 3.94 32.29
C PRO A 297 12.33 3.06 32.62
N GLY A 298 13.27 2.96 31.68
CA GLY A 298 14.51 2.19 31.81
C GLY A 298 14.43 0.74 31.34
N GLN A 299 13.25 0.23 31.00
CA GLN A 299 13.09 -1.12 30.45
C GLN A 299 13.50 -1.20 28.98
N VAL A 300 13.96 -2.38 28.57
CA VAL A 300 14.57 -2.64 27.26
C VAL A 300 13.65 -3.50 26.42
N ILE A 301 13.45 -3.11 25.16
CA ILE A 301 12.59 -3.83 24.21
C ILE A 301 13.42 -4.75 23.32
N ILE A 302 14.50 -4.24 22.73
CA ILE A 302 15.42 -5.03 21.90
C ILE A 302 16.85 -4.76 22.34
N SER A 303 17.62 -5.82 22.57
CA SER A 303 19.05 -5.73 22.84
C SER A 303 19.80 -6.86 22.17
N GLN A 304 21.13 -6.81 22.24
CA GLN A 304 21.96 -7.86 21.69
C GLN A 304 23.15 -8.15 22.59
N GLN A 305 23.40 -9.45 22.81
CA GLN A 305 24.52 -9.93 23.62
C GLN A 305 25.86 -9.45 23.05
N ALA A 306 26.79 -9.09 23.94
CA ALA A 306 28.08 -8.48 23.57
C ALA A 306 27.96 -7.15 22.77
N GLY A 307 26.76 -6.56 22.74
CA GLY A 307 26.44 -5.31 22.08
C GLY A 307 25.98 -4.24 23.06
N VAL A 308 24.79 -3.71 22.83
CA VAL A 308 24.09 -2.68 23.61
C VAL A 308 22.58 -2.85 23.47
N ASN A 309 21.81 -2.04 24.18
CA ASN A 309 20.37 -1.95 24.02
C ASN A 309 20.04 -1.15 22.74
N TRP A 310 19.35 -1.80 21.81
CA TRP A 310 19.00 -1.22 20.51
C TRP A 310 17.81 -0.28 20.64
N LEU A 311 16.75 -0.73 21.32
CA LEU A 311 15.52 0.00 21.58
C LEU A 311 15.16 -0.15 23.06
N MET A 312 15.00 0.96 23.76
CA MET A 312 14.60 0.98 25.18
C MET A 312 13.75 2.21 25.51
N ALA A 313 13.00 2.13 26.60
CA ALA A 313 12.34 3.27 27.20
C ALA A 313 13.34 4.04 28.06
N ASP A 314 13.40 5.36 27.91
CA ASP A 314 14.35 6.17 28.65
C ASP A 314 14.05 6.13 30.16
N PRO A 315 15.07 6.14 31.05
CA PRO A 315 14.85 6.00 32.49
C PRO A 315 14.11 7.15 33.17
N SER A 316 13.94 8.30 32.50
CA SER A 316 13.33 9.48 33.09
C SER A 316 11.84 9.58 32.82
N GLU A 317 11.41 9.45 31.57
CA GLU A 317 10.03 9.71 31.16
C GLU A 317 9.40 8.54 30.38
N GLY A 318 10.17 7.50 30.05
CA GLY A 318 9.67 6.36 29.26
C GLY A 318 9.56 6.68 27.76
N LYS A 319 10.36 7.61 27.26
CA LYS A 319 10.47 7.96 25.84
C LYS A 319 11.33 6.97 25.09
N LEU A 320 11.05 6.77 23.80
CA LEU A 320 11.86 5.86 22.99
C LEU A 320 13.31 6.38 22.86
N MET A 321 14.29 5.52 23.11
CA MET A 321 15.72 5.82 22.94
C MET A 321 16.53 4.63 22.40
N THR A 322 17.73 4.92 21.89
CA THR A 322 18.71 3.91 21.46
C THR A 322 20.11 4.18 22.00
N GLU A 323 20.77 3.13 22.53
CA GLU A 323 22.15 3.19 22.98
C GLU A 323 23.16 2.86 21.87
N LEU A 324 22.69 2.49 20.67
CA LEU A 324 23.53 2.19 19.50
C LEU A 324 24.26 3.44 19.03
N LYS A 325 25.49 3.59 19.52
CA LYS A 325 26.41 4.68 19.19
C LYS A 325 27.78 4.19 18.77
N SER A 326 28.56 5.07 18.13
CA SER A 326 29.94 4.76 17.74
C SER A 326 30.76 4.31 18.95
N ALA A 327 31.64 3.33 18.75
CA ALA A 327 32.49 2.81 19.82
C ALA A 327 33.35 3.93 20.46
N GLY A 328 33.37 4.00 21.79
CA GLY A 328 34.18 4.98 22.54
C GLY A 328 33.57 6.38 22.68
N ARG A 329 32.36 6.65 22.16
CA ARG A 329 31.67 7.94 22.30
C ARG A 329 31.02 8.07 23.69
N THR A 330 31.32 9.15 24.42
CA THR A 330 30.67 9.55 25.69
C THR A 330 29.39 10.37 25.50
N GLY A 331 28.97 10.58 24.24
CA GLY A 331 27.78 11.35 23.88
C GLY A 331 26.47 10.69 24.34
N THR A 332 25.43 11.53 24.44
CA THR A 332 24.08 11.13 24.82
C THR A 332 23.50 10.12 23.82
N PRO A 333 22.72 9.13 24.29
CA PRO A 333 21.87 8.32 23.42
C PRO A 333 20.99 9.18 22.51
N LEU A 334 20.55 8.62 21.38
CA LEU A 334 19.50 9.29 20.59
C LEU A 334 18.17 9.04 21.33
N LEU A 335 17.51 10.12 21.72
CA LEU A 335 16.30 10.14 22.53
C LEU A 335 15.19 10.85 21.74
N SER A 336 14.02 10.22 21.67
CA SER A 336 12.83 10.79 21.05
C SER A 336 12.10 11.78 21.96
N GLN A 337 11.09 12.46 21.41
CA GLN A 337 10.14 13.26 22.21
C GLN A 337 8.88 12.48 22.60
N ALA A 338 8.69 11.27 22.07
CA ALA A 338 7.48 10.47 22.24
C ALA A 338 7.63 9.53 23.44
N ILE A 339 6.68 9.59 24.37
CA ILE A 339 6.53 8.63 25.46
C ILE A 339 5.91 7.38 24.86
N ILE A 340 6.52 6.21 25.08
CA ILE A 340 6.04 4.92 24.54
C ILE A 340 5.49 4.00 25.65
N THR A 341 5.61 4.42 26.91
CA THR A 341 5.16 3.65 28.08
C THR A 341 3.86 4.20 28.66
N ASP A 342 2.99 4.76 27.83
CA ASP A 342 1.71 5.34 28.25
C ASP A 342 0.58 4.30 28.39
N GLY A 343 0.84 3.06 27.98
CA GLY A 343 -0.08 1.94 28.06
C GLY A 343 -0.88 1.70 26.77
N GLU A 344 -0.66 2.49 25.72
CA GLU A 344 -1.23 2.26 24.39
C GLU A 344 -0.28 1.42 23.51
N TRP A 345 -0.80 0.90 22.39
CA TRP A 345 0.03 0.21 21.40
C TRP A 345 0.81 1.24 20.59
N HIS A 346 2.12 1.03 20.47
CA HIS A 346 2.98 1.83 19.61
C HIS A 346 3.81 0.94 18.68
N ARG A 347 3.94 1.38 17.43
CA ARG A 347 4.92 0.81 16.49
C ARG A 347 6.21 1.59 16.59
N ILE A 348 7.23 0.99 17.18
CA ILE A 348 8.54 1.64 17.32
C ILE A 348 9.52 1.15 16.28
N GLY A 349 10.51 1.98 15.95
CA GLY A 349 11.54 1.59 15.01
C GLY A 349 12.87 2.30 15.22
N PHE A 350 13.96 1.61 14.86
CA PHE A 350 15.28 2.20 14.67
C PHE A 350 15.76 1.92 13.26
N VAL A 351 16.24 2.95 12.58
CA VAL A 351 16.76 2.87 11.22
C VAL A 351 18.13 3.52 11.17
N SER A 352 19.12 2.83 10.61
CA SER A 352 20.40 3.43 10.25
C SER A 352 20.73 3.17 8.79
N ASP A 353 21.14 4.21 8.07
CA ASP A 353 21.65 4.12 6.70
C ASP A 353 23.19 3.98 6.64
N GLY A 354 23.84 3.85 7.81
CA GLY A 354 25.31 3.82 7.98
C GLY A 354 25.94 5.19 8.27
N ALA A 355 25.23 6.29 8.04
CA ALA A 355 25.68 7.65 8.32
C ALA A 355 24.69 8.47 9.18
N ASN A 356 23.41 8.21 9.04
CA ASN A 356 22.31 8.79 9.79
C ASN A 356 21.59 7.68 10.54
N ARG A 357 20.96 8.05 11.66
CA ARG A 357 20.06 7.18 12.39
C ARG A 357 18.79 7.93 12.78
N ALA A 358 17.67 7.23 12.77
CA ALA A 358 16.36 7.75 13.12
C ALA A 358 15.60 6.76 13.99
N LEU A 359 14.87 7.31 14.95
CA LEU A 359 13.86 6.61 15.73
C LEU A 359 12.48 6.97 15.18
N TYR A 360 11.62 5.97 15.09
CA TYR A 360 10.24 6.11 14.62
C TYR A 360 9.29 5.67 15.73
N VAL A 361 8.18 6.39 15.85
CA VAL A 361 7.01 6.01 16.67
C VAL A 361 5.78 6.23 15.80
N ASP A 362 4.97 5.19 15.65
CA ASP A 362 3.72 5.18 14.87
C ASP A 362 3.89 5.69 13.43
N GLY A 363 4.97 5.24 12.78
CA GLY A 363 5.32 5.60 11.40
C GLY A 363 5.99 6.97 11.24
N VAL A 364 6.04 7.80 12.28
CA VAL A 364 6.59 9.16 12.20
C VAL A 364 8.00 9.21 12.80
N VAL A 365 8.90 10.00 12.19
CA VAL A 365 10.25 10.26 12.73
C VAL A 365 10.13 11.00 14.07
N ALA A 366 10.48 10.32 15.15
CA ALA A 366 10.41 10.84 16.52
C ALA A 366 11.73 11.49 17.00
N ALA A 367 12.87 11.06 16.43
CA ALA A 367 14.16 11.72 16.55
C ALA A 367 15.13 11.23 15.46
N GLN A 368 16.11 12.05 15.11
CA GLN A 368 17.17 11.68 14.16
C GLN A 368 18.45 12.47 14.40
N ASP A 369 19.59 11.88 14.09
CA ASP A 369 20.89 12.56 14.06
C ASP A 369 21.83 11.96 12.99
N THR A 370 22.99 12.60 12.82
CA THR A 370 24.08 12.08 12.01
C THR A 370 25.08 11.36 12.91
N GLN A 371 25.31 10.09 12.62
CA GLN A 371 26.31 9.27 13.28
C GLN A 371 26.82 8.17 12.35
N THR A 372 28.10 8.25 12.03
CA THR A 372 28.80 7.20 11.29
C THR A 372 29.36 6.16 12.25
N GLY A 373 29.20 4.89 11.88
CA GLY A 373 29.69 3.75 12.66
C GLY A 373 28.90 3.53 13.94
N LEU A 374 28.40 2.31 14.11
CA LEU A 374 27.71 1.87 15.33
C LEU A 374 28.60 0.86 16.06
N LYS A 375 28.41 0.74 17.37
CA LYS A 375 29.07 -0.31 18.14
C LYS A 375 28.61 -1.67 17.60
N GLY A 376 29.58 -2.45 17.14
CA GLY A 376 29.33 -3.78 16.63
C GLY A 376 28.95 -4.77 17.73
N SER A 377 28.44 -5.91 17.29
CA SER A 377 28.03 -7.02 18.15
C SER A 377 28.19 -8.34 17.40
N GLY A 378 28.46 -9.41 18.13
CA GLY A 378 28.58 -10.77 17.59
C GLY A 378 27.74 -11.80 18.34
N GLY A 379 26.87 -11.36 19.26
CA GLY A 379 26.03 -12.24 20.06
C GLY A 379 24.58 -12.27 19.60
N GLY A 380 23.81 -13.19 20.18
CA GLY A 380 22.38 -13.37 19.92
C GLY A 380 21.55 -12.14 20.30
N LEU A 381 20.41 -11.99 19.63
CA LEU A 381 19.42 -10.96 19.95
C LEU A 381 18.55 -11.37 21.15
N TYR A 382 18.21 -10.40 21.99
CA TYR A 382 17.21 -10.54 23.04
C TYR A 382 16.03 -9.59 22.79
N ILE A 383 14.82 -10.11 23.05
CA ILE A 383 13.57 -9.35 23.01
C ILE A 383 13.03 -9.30 24.44
N GLY A 384 12.82 -8.10 24.97
CA GLY A 384 12.23 -7.89 26.29
C GLY A 384 13.21 -7.80 27.47
N VAL A 385 14.52 -7.75 27.24
CA VAL A 385 15.52 -7.60 28.32
C VAL A 385 16.77 -6.87 27.87
N GLY A 386 17.45 -6.24 28.83
CA GLY A 386 18.77 -5.67 28.64
C GLY A 386 19.83 -6.72 28.28
N GLU A 387 20.83 -6.29 27.54
CA GLU A 387 21.97 -7.06 27.02
C GLU A 387 22.75 -7.86 28.08
N ASN A 388 22.67 -7.44 29.35
CA ASN A 388 23.33 -8.06 30.51
C ASN A 388 22.34 -8.57 31.58
N TYR A 389 21.04 -8.63 31.29
CA TYR A 389 20.01 -9.11 32.23
C TYR A 389 19.95 -8.30 33.54
N ALA A 390 20.28 -7.01 33.48
CA ALA A 390 20.28 -6.18 34.68
C ALA A 390 18.87 -6.05 35.26
N ALA A 391 18.75 -6.13 36.59
CA ALA A 391 17.47 -5.96 37.26
C ALA A 391 16.84 -4.60 36.90
N GLY A 392 15.54 -4.62 36.57
CA GLY A 392 14.81 -3.44 36.11
C GLY A 392 14.89 -3.16 34.61
N THR A 393 15.67 -3.94 33.84
CA THR A 393 15.69 -3.83 32.37
C THR A 393 14.67 -4.74 31.66
N PHE A 394 14.13 -5.72 32.36
CA PHE A 394 13.10 -6.63 31.84
C PHE A 394 11.83 -5.84 31.53
N PHE A 395 11.28 -6.05 30.34
CA PHE A 395 10.09 -5.37 29.87
C PHE A 395 8.84 -5.92 30.54
N SER A 396 7.97 -5.03 31.03
CA SER A 396 6.66 -5.41 31.59
C SER A 396 5.54 -4.93 30.67
N GLY A 397 5.04 -5.82 29.80
CA GLY A 397 4.06 -5.45 28.78
C GLY A 397 3.97 -6.49 27.68
N MET A 398 3.31 -6.13 26.58
CA MET A 398 3.20 -6.97 25.39
C MET A 398 4.17 -6.49 24.32
N ILE A 399 4.81 -7.43 23.63
CA ILE A 399 5.60 -7.21 22.41
C ILE A 399 5.01 -8.08 21.31
N ASP A 400 4.98 -7.53 20.11
CA ASP A 400 4.39 -8.14 18.92
C ASP A 400 5.21 -7.73 17.68
N ASP A 401 5.23 -8.58 16.66
CA ASP A 401 5.74 -8.32 15.30
C ASP A 401 7.13 -7.64 15.25
N VAL A 402 8.16 -8.37 15.71
CA VAL A 402 9.55 -7.93 15.70
C VAL A 402 10.22 -8.26 14.38
N ARG A 403 10.54 -7.22 13.60
CA ARG A 403 11.12 -7.34 12.25
C ARG A 403 12.50 -6.71 12.16
N ILE A 404 13.43 -7.39 11.49
CA ILE A 404 14.78 -6.87 11.22
C ILE A 404 15.11 -6.97 9.74
N TYR A 405 15.62 -5.86 9.19
CA TYR A 405 16.08 -5.77 7.80
C TYR A 405 17.58 -5.44 7.75
N ASN A 406 18.29 -6.01 6.78
CA ASN A 406 19.69 -5.68 6.51
C ASN A 406 19.89 -4.44 5.62
N ARG A 407 18.95 -3.48 5.71
CA ARG A 407 19.00 -2.17 5.07
C ARG A 407 18.23 -1.14 5.88
N ALA A 408 18.40 0.13 5.55
CA ALA A 408 17.49 1.18 6.00
C ALA A 408 16.12 1.02 5.31
N VAL A 409 15.10 0.71 6.10
CA VAL A 409 13.69 0.75 5.71
C VAL A 409 13.03 1.91 6.44
N LYS A 410 12.15 2.64 5.77
CA LYS A 410 11.25 3.58 6.44
C LYS A 410 9.93 2.85 6.72
N PRO A 411 9.42 2.92 7.96
CA PRO A 411 8.22 2.19 8.38
C PRO A 411 6.96 2.64 7.68
#